data_AF-A0A368GJD7-F1
#
_entry.id   AF-A0A368GJD7-F1
#
_cell.length_a   1.000
_cell.length_b   1.000
_cell.length_c   1.000
_cell.angle_alpha   90.00
_cell.angle_beta   90.00
_cell.angle_gamma   90.00
#
_symmetry.space_group_name_H-M   'P 1'
#
loop_
_entity.id
_entity.type
_entity.pdbx_description
1 polymer ?
#
loop_
_entity_poly.entity_id
_entity_poly.type
_entity_poly.pdbx_seq_one_letter_code
_entity_poly.pdbx_strand_id
1 'polypeptide(L)'
;MSMPFWTPLGRLTYCAYLSHIFIMTFFLHMERRPIHYINLAEVYAHDIIPITFLTLTFAFVWSVLFEVPTARLESALLRRRRPKPAAAQDPPSNIKF
;
A
#
# COMPACT_ATOMS: atom_id res chain seq x y z
N MET A 1 -19.82 -3.41 -12.33
CA MET A 1 -19.07 -3.10 -13.57
C MET A 1 -17.75 -2.45 -13.17
N SER A 2 -16.70 -3.24 -12.90
CA SER A 2 -15.39 -2.71 -12.50
C SER A 2 -14.33 -3.71 -12.92
N MET A 3 -13.38 -3.29 -13.75
CA MET A 3 -12.22 -4.12 -14.09
C MET A 3 -11.34 -4.24 -12.84
N PRO A 4 -11.18 -5.43 -12.22
CA PRO A 4 -10.43 -5.60 -10.97
C PRO A 4 -8.96 -5.15 -11.09
N PHE A 5 -8.48 -4.91 -12.30
CA PHE A 5 -7.18 -4.34 -12.62
C PHE A 5 -7.01 -2.87 -12.18
N TRP A 6 -8.09 -2.09 -12.08
CA TRP A 6 -7.98 -0.65 -11.74
C TRP A 6 -7.94 -0.39 -10.22
N THR A 7 -8.44 -1.33 -9.43
CA THR A 7 -8.38 -1.26 -7.96
C THR A 7 -6.94 -1.22 -7.41
N PRO A 8 -5.99 -2.09 -7.82
CA PRO A 8 -4.62 -2.00 -7.35
C PRO A 8 -3.91 -0.75 -7.89
N LEU A 9 -4.21 -0.31 -9.12
CA LEU A 9 -3.60 0.87 -9.71
C LEU A 9 -3.98 2.14 -8.93
N GLY A 10 -5.25 2.28 -8.54
CA GLY A 10 -5.71 3.42 -7.74
C GLY A 10 -5.10 3.46 -6.33
N ARG A 11 -4.81 2.30 -5.73
CA ARG A 11 -4.13 2.22 -4.42
C ARG A 11 -2.66 2.61 -4.54
N LEU A 12 -1.98 2.17 -5.60
CA LEU A 12 -0.59 2.53 -5.86
C LEU A 12 -0.42 4.04 -6.07
N THR A 13 -1.29 4.66 -6.89
CA THR A 13 -1.23 6.11 -7.12
C THR A 13 -1.55 6.92 -5.85
N TYR A 14 -2.45 6.43 -4.99
CA TYR A 14 -2.71 7.02 -3.69
C TYR A 14 -1.48 6.95 -2.75
N CYS A 15 -0.82 5.79 -2.67
CA CYS A 15 0.43 5.64 -1.91
C CYS A 15 1.56 6.53 -2.47
N ALA A 16 1.66 6.65 -3.79
CA ALA A 16 2.60 7.55 -4.44
C ALA A 16 2.33 9.01 -4.06
N TYR A 17 1.07 9.45 -4.09
CA TYR A 17 0.70 10.82 -3.71
C TYR A 17 1.08 11.16 -2.27
N LEU A 18 0.79 10.28 -1.30
CA LEU A 18 1.13 10.51 0.10
C LEU A 18 2.64 10.55 0.33
N SER A 19 3.40 9.63 -0.28
CA SER A 19 4.86 9.56 -0.12
C SER A 19 5.61 10.65 -0.89
N HIS A 20 5.01 11.19 -1.95
CA HIS A 20 5.63 12.19 -2.80
C HIS A 20 6.09 13.43 -2.02
N ILE A 21 5.25 13.95 -1.12
CA ILE A 21 5.58 15.16 -0.33
C ILE A 21 6.75 14.88 0.62
N PHE A 22 6.82 13.69 1.22
CA PHE A 22 7.94 13.31 2.08
C PHE A 22 9.25 13.23 1.30
N ILE A 23 9.21 12.63 0.09
CA ILE A 23 10.41 12.45 -0.75
C ILE A 23 10.87 13.77 -1.35
N MET A 24 9.93 14.60 -1.84
CA MET A 24 10.22 15.98 -2.26
C MET A 24 10.90 16.77 -1.15
N THR A 25 10.34 16.74 0.06
CA THR A 25 10.90 17.44 1.22
C THR A 25 12.28 16.89 1.57
N PHE A 26 12.46 15.57 1.57
CA PHE A 26 13.76 14.94 1.82
C PHE A 26 14.82 15.34 0.78
N PHE A 27 14.44 15.35 -0.50
CA PHE A 27 15.34 15.70 -1.60
C PHE A 27 15.77 17.17 -1.52
N LEU A 28 14.81 18.08 -1.26
CA LEU A 28 15.07 19.50 -1.04
C LEU A 28 16.01 19.77 0.14
N HIS A 29 15.94 18.98 1.22
CA HIS A 29 16.86 19.11 2.35
C HIS A 29 18.23 18.48 2.09
N MET A 30 18.33 17.46 1.24
CA MET A 30 19.62 16.90 0.81
C MET A 30 20.37 17.86 -0.10
N GLU A 31 19.65 18.62 -0.91
CA GLU A 31 20.24 19.53 -1.88
C GLU A 31 20.82 20.77 -1.18
N ARG A 32 22.15 20.76 -0.98
CA ARG A 32 22.88 21.90 -0.39
C ARG A 32 23.09 23.06 -1.36
N ARG A 33 22.51 23.00 -2.56
CA ARG A 33 22.68 23.99 -3.61
C ARG A 33 21.51 24.98 -3.57
N PRO A 34 21.74 26.28 -3.75
CA PRO A 34 20.64 27.22 -3.95
C PRO A 34 19.92 26.84 -5.25
N ILE A 35 18.61 26.63 -5.15
CA ILE A 35 17.69 26.34 -6.26
C ILE A 35 17.90 27.31 -7.43
N HIS A 36 18.64 26.87 -8.45
CA HIS A 36 18.94 27.63 -9.66
C HIS A 36 18.08 27.12 -10.82
N TYR A 37 16.90 27.71 -10.99
CA TYR A 37 15.99 27.38 -12.08
C TYR A 37 16.34 28.16 -13.34
N ILE A 38 17.47 27.84 -13.98
CA ILE A 38 17.89 28.52 -15.23
C ILE A 38 17.29 27.81 -16.44
N ASN A 39 17.41 26.49 -16.48
CA ASN A 39 17.00 25.66 -17.62
C ASN A 39 15.90 24.67 -17.21
N LEU A 40 14.75 24.75 -17.87
CA LEU A 40 13.64 23.81 -17.66
C LEU A 40 14.06 22.35 -17.94
N ALA A 41 14.85 22.12 -18.99
CA ALA A 41 15.33 20.79 -19.33
C ALA A 41 16.23 20.18 -18.24
N GLU A 42 17.05 21.03 -17.59
CA GLU A 42 17.93 20.62 -16.49
C GLU A 42 17.13 20.23 -15.26
N VAL A 43 16.14 21.04 -14.87
CA VAL A 43 15.23 20.76 -13.75
C VAL A 43 14.43 19.48 -13.99
N TYR A 44 13.93 19.27 -15.22
CA TYR A 44 13.21 18.04 -15.56
C TYR A 44 14.11 16.80 -15.46
N ALA A 45 15.32 16.86 -16.01
CA ALA A 45 16.23 15.73 -16.04
C ALA A 45 16.85 15.43 -14.67
N HIS A 46 17.19 16.46 -13.89
CA HIS A 46 17.98 16.35 -12.68
C HIS A 46 17.13 16.29 -11.39
N ASP A 47 15.92 16.87 -11.39
CA ASP A 47 15.08 16.92 -10.19
C ASP A 47 13.81 16.09 -10.40
N ILE A 48 13.01 16.39 -11.42
CA ILE A 48 11.66 15.81 -11.57
C ILE A 48 11.70 14.31 -11.83
N ILE A 49 12.51 13.86 -12.79
CA ILE A 49 12.64 12.42 -13.12
C ILE A 49 13.13 11.59 -11.92
N PRO A 50 14.24 11.93 -11.25
CA PRO A 50 14.72 11.14 -10.12
C PRO A 50 13.78 11.19 -8.91
N ILE A 51 13.17 12.34 -8.59
CA ILE A 51 12.19 12.44 -7.48
C ILE A 51 10.97 11.56 -7.77
N THR A 52 10.47 11.57 -9.01
CA THR A 52 9.32 10.74 -9.42
C THR A 52 9.65 9.25 -9.37
N PHE A 53 10.82 8.86 -9.87
CA PHE A 53 11.28 7.48 -9.82
C PHE A 53 11.47 6.98 -8.38
N LEU A 54 12.07 7.80 -7.52
CA LEU A 54 12.25 7.49 -6.11
C LEU A 54 10.90 7.40 -5.37
N THR A 55 9.94 8.27 -5.73
CA THR A 55 8.57 8.20 -5.21
C THR A 55 7.88 6.90 -5.59
N LEU A 56 7.98 6.48 -6.85
CA LEU A 56 7.36 5.23 -7.31
C LEU A 56 7.96 3.99 -6.64
N THR A 57 9.29 3.93 -6.50
CA THR A 57 9.97 2.80 -5.84
C THR A 57 9.62 2.72 -4.35
N PHE A 58 9.63 3.86 -3.65
CA PHE A 58 9.23 3.92 -2.25
C PHE A 58 7.75 3.60 -2.05
N ALA A 59 6.87 4.15 -2.89
CA ALA A 59 5.44 3.87 -2.85
C ALA A 59 5.13 2.39 -3.10
N PHE A 60 5.89 1.73 -3.98
CA PHE A 60 5.78 0.30 -4.20
C PHE A 60 6.16 -0.50 -2.95
N VAL A 61 7.31 -0.20 -2.35
CA VAL A 61 7.74 -0.83 -1.09
C VAL A 61 6.71 -0.60 0.01
N TRP A 62 6.21 0.64 0.14
CA TRP A 62 5.18 1.00 1.11
C TRP A 62 3.87 0.26 0.86
N SER A 63 3.41 0.18 -0.38
CA SER A 63 2.19 -0.58 -0.73
C SER A 63 2.34 -2.05 -0.35
N VAL A 64 3.46 -2.70 -0.66
CA VAL A 64 3.70 -4.11 -0.29
C VAL A 64 3.78 -4.28 1.23
N LEU A 65 4.48 -3.37 1.91
CA LEU A 65 4.60 -3.37 3.37
C LEU A 65 3.28 -3.25 4.09
N PHE A 66 2.28 -2.54 3.52
CA PHE A 66 0.95 -2.40 4.13
C PHE A 66 -0.05 -3.44 3.60
N GLU A 67 0.07 -3.86 2.35
CA GLU A 67 -0.85 -4.83 1.74
C GLU A 67 -0.72 -6.22 2.35
N VAL A 68 0.51 -6.68 2.61
CA VAL A 68 0.76 -7.96 3.28
C VAL A 68 0.19 -8.02 4.71
N PRO A 69 0.47 -7.06 5.61
CA PRO A 69 -0.09 -7.07 6.95
C PRO A 69 -1.58 -6.76 6.96
N THR A 70 -2.11 -5.92 6.07
CA THR A 70 -3.58 -5.71 6.00
C THR A 70 -4.29 -7.00 5.60
N ALA A 71 -3.81 -7.73 4.60
CA ALA A 71 -4.40 -9.02 4.23
C ALA A 71 -4.33 -10.05 5.39
N ARG A 72 -3.22 -10.06 6.13
CA ARG A 72 -3.07 -10.92 7.32
C ARG A 72 -3.98 -10.47 8.46
N LEU A 73 -4.11 -9.17 8.68
CA LEU A 73 -4.97 -8.58 9.71
C LEU A 73 -6.44 -8.86 9.43
N GLU A 74 -6.89 -8.70 8.20
CA GLU A 74 -8.26 -9.03 7.79
C GLU A 74 -8.57 -10.50 8.05
N SER A 75 -7.66 -11.41 7.68
CA SER A 75 -7.84 -12.85 7.94
C SER A 75 -7.90 -13.16 9.44
N ALA A 76 -7.07 -12.50 10.26
CA ALA A 76 -7.07 -12.67 11.72
C ALA A 76 -8.34 -12.09 12.36
N LEU A 77 -8.79 -10.91 11.91
CA LEU A 77 -9.97 -10.22 12.43
C LEU A 77 -11.26 -10.96 12.02
N LEU A 78 -11.38 -11.41 10.77
CA LEU A 78 -12.52 -12.19 10.28
C LEU A 78 -12.59 -13.57 10.96
N ARG A 79 -11.44 -14.21 11.21
CA ARG A 79 -11.37 -15.47 11.96
C ARG A 79 -11.75 -15.28 13.43
N ARG A 80 -11.46 -14.12 14.02
CA ARG A 80 -11.93 -13.73 15.36
C ARG A 80 -13.42 -13.39 15.39
N ARG A 81 -13.97 -12.85 14.30
CA ARG A 81 -15.37 -12.42 14.21
C ARG A 81 -16.33 -13.53 13.79
N ARG A 82 -15.86 -14.62 13.17
CA ARG A 82 -16.69 -15.82 12.97
C ARG A 82 -17.01 -16.40 14.34
N PRO A 83 -18.27 -16.42 14.79
CA PRO A 83 -18.62 -17.22 15.95
C PRO A 83 -18.24 -18.65 15.59
N LYS A 84 -17.52 -19.33 16.51
CA LYS A 84 -17.32 -20.77 16.46
C LYS A 84 -18.67 -21.37 16.07
N PRO A 85 -18.82 -22.08 14.93
CA PRO A 85 -20.04 -22.82 14.69
C PRO A 85 -20.19 -23.68 15.93
N ALA A 86 -21.28 -23.48 16.68
CA ALA A 86 -21.63 -24.33 17.79
C ALA A 86 -21.41 -25.74 17.26
N ALA A 87 -20.48 -26.47 17.88
CA ALA A 87 -20.21 -27.85 17.54
C ALA A 87 -21.58 -28.48 17.34
N ALA A 88 -21.83 -28.99 16.14
CA ALA A 88 -22.98 -29.81 15.89
C ALA A 88 -23.00 -30.80 17.05
N GLN A 89 -23.97 -30.64 17.95
CA GLN A 89 -24.26 -31.63 18.95
C GLN A 89 -24.55 -32.87 18.13
N ASP A 90 -23.63 -33.82 18.14
CA ASP A 90 -23.87 -35.14 17.60
C ASP A 90 -25.23 -35.60 18.17
N PRO A 91 -26.21 -35.98 17.31
CA PRO A 91 -27.51 -36.40 17.80
C PRO A 91 -27.31 -37.53 18.81
N PRO A 92 -28.10 -37.55 19.91
CA PRO A 92 -27.89 -38.47 21.01
C PRO A 92 -27.86 -39.90 20.47
N SER A 93 -26.70 -40.53 20.59
CA SER A 93 -26.50 -41.96 20.40
C SER A 93 -27.33 -42.70 21.44
N ASN A 94 -28.61 -42.87 21.17
CA ASN A 94 -29.47 -43.82 21.85
C ASN A 94 -30.59 -44.28 20.92
N ILE A 95 -30.34 -45.35 20.16
CA ILE A 95 -31.37 -46.34 19.85
C ILE A 95 -30.75 -47.72 20.09
N LYS A 96 -31.23 -48.35 21.18
CA LYS A 96 -31.09 -49.75 21.54
C LYS A 96 -31.48 -50.68 20.38
N PHE A 97 -30.72 -51.75 20.16
CA PHE A 97 -31.22 -53.11 19.90
C PHE A 97 -30.23 -54.11 20.48
#